data_AF-A0A7W6AKK4-F1
#
_entry.id   AF-A0A7W6AKK4-F1
#
_cell.length_a   1.000
_cell.length_b   1.000
_cell.length_c   1.000
_cell.angle_alpha   90.00
_cell.angle_beta   90.00
_cell.angle_gamma   90.00
#
_symmetry.space_group_name_H-M   'P 1'
#
loop_
_entity.id
_entity.type
_entity.pdbx_description
1 polymer ?
#
loop_
_entity_poly.entity_id
_entity_poly.type
_entity_poly.pdbx_seq_one_letter_code
_entity_poly.pdbx_strand_id
1 'polypeptide(L)'
;MKTREELIARVLKNLGVLAAGQSPSDEDRAEVDDLIDPVCAKLFDDGVAKLTGDEIDDAAYLPLAAIVTEAAMVPFGIGGQKASDLEALAEKAKSDLKLAYRVYDARPPMRPDRFWGRRCGRIC
;
A
#
# COMPACT_ATOMS: atom_id res chain seq x y z
N MET A 1 5.59 9.52 2.82
CA MET A 1 4.27 9.49 3.47
C MET A 1 3.27 10.05 2.50
N LYS A 2 2.22 9.30 2.18
CA LYS A 2 1.19 9.67 1.20
C LYS A 2 -0.21 9.62 1.81
N THR A 3 -1.09 10.51 1.35
CA THR A 3 -2.48 10.58 1.82
C THR A 3 -3.42 9.68 1.00
N ARG A 4 -4.58 9.37 1.58
CA ARG A 4 -5.66 8.59 0.93
C ARG A 4 -6.14 9.23 -0.38
N GLU A 5 -6.23 10.56 -0.44
CA GLU A 5 -6.59 11.29 -1.67
C GLU A 5 -5.56 11.13 -2.79
N GLU A 6 -4.27 11.13 -2.47
CA GLU A 6 -3.21 10.88 -3.45
C GLU A 6 -3.30 9.45 -4.01
N LEU A 7 -3.65 8.48 -3.15
CA LEU A 7 -3.87 7.09 -3.54
C LEU A 7 -5.05 6.98 -4.53
N ILE A 8 -6.20 7.59 -4.21
CA ILE A 8 -7.39 7.59 -5.08
C ILE A 8 -7.05 8.20 -6.44
N ALA A 9 -6.38 9.36 -6.45
CA ALA A 9 -5.95 10.01 -7.69
C ALA A 9 -4.98 9.13 -8.51
N ARG A 10 -4.14 8.34 -7.84
CA ARG A 10 -3.22 7.41 -8.50
C ARG A 10 -3.93 6.19 -9.08
N VAL A 11 -4.90 5.63 -8.36
CA VAL A 11 -5.75 4.51 -8.81
C VAL A 11 -6.52 4.92 -10.07
N LEU A 12 -7.18 6.08 -10.05
CA LEU A 12 -7.95 6.57 -11.20
C LEU A 12 -7.07 6.87 -12.43
N LYS A 13 -5.82 7.31 -12.22
CA LYS A 13 -4.82 7.42 -13.29
C LYS A 13 -4.39 6.06 -13.84
N ASN A 14 -4.24 5.05 -12.99
CA ASN A 14 -3.84 3.71 -13.40
C ASN A 14 -4.97 2.98 -14.15
N LEU A 15 -6.22 3.19 -13.75
CA LEU A 15 -7.40 2.71 -14.49
C LEU A 15 -7.52 3.36 -15.88
N GLY A 16 -6.90 4.53 -16.08
CA GLY A 16 -6.99 5.28 -17.33
C GLY A 16 -8.36 5.95 -17.55
N VAL A 17 -9.20 5.98 -16.50
CA VAL A 17 -10.47 6.72 -16.46
C VAL A 17 -10.20 8.23 -16.42
N LEU A 18 -9.08 8.64 -15.83
CA LEU A 18 -8.61 10.02 -15.87
C LEU A 18 -7.56 10.24 -16.96
N ALA A 19 -7.86 11.11 -17.92
CA ALA A 19 -6.84 11.71 -18.77
C ALA A 19 -5.96 12.67 -17.95
N ALA A 20 -4.69 12.83 -18.34
CA ALA A 20 -3.76 13.73 -17.67
C ALA A 20 -4.32 15.17 -17.66
N GLY A 21 -4.70 15.67 -16.49
CA GLY A 21 -5.23 17.03 -16.30
C GLY A 21 -6.73 17.11 -15.98
N GLN A 22 -7.47 15.99 -15.92
CA GLN A 22 -8.85 16.00 -15.42
C GLN A 22 -8.90 15.74 -13.91
N SER A 23 -9.78 16.47 -13.22
CA SER A 23 -10.11 16.22 -11.83
C SER A 23 -11.14 15.09 -11.75
N PRO A 24 -10.95 14.08 -10.89
CA PRO A 24 -11.95 13.04 -10.69
C PRO A 24 -13.24 13.59 -10.10
N SER A 25 -14.35 13.10 -10.63
CA SER A 25 -15.70 13.35 -10.13
C SER A 25 -15.81 12.85 -8.69
N ASP A 26 -16.65 13.49 -7.88
CA ASP A 26 -16.82 13.09 -6.48
C ASP A 26 -17.40 11.68 -6.34
N GLU A 27 -18.22 11.23 -7.31
CA GLU A 27 -18.72 9.84 -7.40
C GLU A 27 -17.57 8.83 -7.58
N ASP A 28 -16.68 9.05 -8.56
CA ASP A 28 -15.53 8.15 -8.80
C ASP A 28 -14.60 8.06 -7.58
N ARG A 29 -14.47 9.17 -6.82
CA ARG A 29 -13.67 9.18 -5.59
C ARG A 29 -14.32 8.37 -4.49
N ALA A 30 -15.62 8.56 -4.26
CA ALA A 30 -16.36 7.83 -3.24
C ALA A 30 -16.34 6.32 -3.52
N GLU A 31 -16.52 5.93 -4.79
CA GLU A 31 -16.50 4.52 -5.18
C GLU A 31 -15.14 3.87 -4.99
N VAL A 32 -14.04 4.57 -5.29
CA VAL A 32 -12.70 4.07 -4.98
C VAL A 32 -12.43 4.06 -3.47
N ASP A 33 -12.92 5.05 -2.73
CA ASP A 33 -12.74 5.13 -1.27
C ASP A 33 -13.43 3.96 -0.55
N ASP A 34 -14.66 3.63 -0.95
CA ASP A 34 -15.43 2.49 -0.45
C ASP A 34 -14.73 1.14 -0.72
N LEU A 35 -13.86 1.07 -1.73
CA LEU A 35 -13.07 -0.13 -2.05
C LEU A 35 -11.76 -0.21 -1.27
N ILE A 36 -11.23 0.90 -0.76
CA ILE A 36 -9.96 0.90 -0.02
C ILE A 36 -10.11 0.11 1.27
N ASP A 37 -11.20 0.31 2.02
CA ASP A 37 -11.45 -0.36 3.29
C ASP A 37 -11.53 -1.89 3.19
N PRO A 38 -12.34 -2.49 2.29
CA PRO A 38 -12.39 -3.95 2.13
C PRO A 38 -11.08 -4.52 1.57
N VAL A 39 -10.36 -3.80 0.71
CA VAL A 39 -9.03 -4.25 0.23
C VAL A 39 -8.01 -4.26 1.37
N CYS A 40 -8.00 -3.22 2.22
CA CYS A 40 -7.12 -3.18 3.39
C CYS A 40 -7.46 -4.29 4.40
N ALA A 41 -8.75 -4.56 4.63
CA ALA A 41 -9.18 -5.65 5.50
C ALA A 41 -8.72 -7.02 4.98
N LYS A 42 -8.86 -7.26 3.67
CA LYS A 42 -8.40 -8.50 3.03
C LYS A 42 -6.88 -8.67 3.13
N LEU A 43 -6.11 -7.60 2.90
CA LEU A 43 -4.64 -7.62 3.02
C LEU A 43 -4.16 -7.86 4.46
N PHE A 44 -4.95 -7.41 5.44
CA PHE A 44 -4.70 -7.69 6.85
C PHE A 44 -5.00 -9.15 7.20
N ASP A 45 -6.14 -9.68 6.75
CA ASP A 45 -6.53 -11.09 6.96
C ASP A 45 -5.55 -12.07 6.30
N ASP A 46 -5.05 -11.74 5.11
CA ASP A 46 -4.03 -12.52 4.40
C ASP A 46 -2.63 -12.41 5.04
N GLY A 47 -2.49 -11.60 6.10
CA GLY A 47 -1.23 -11.39 6.82
C GLY A 47 -0.14 -10.72 5.98
N VAL A 48 -0.53 -9.97 4.95
CA VAL A 48 0.39 -9.35 3.98
C VAL A 48 0.89 -8.01 4.49
N ALA A 49 -0.01 -7.17 5.01
CA ALA A 49 0.34 -5.92 5.67
C ALA A 49 -0.73 -5.47 6.66
N LYS A 50 -0.27 -4.87 7.76
CA LYS A 50 -1.14 -4.14 8.70
C LYS A 50 -1.11 -2.66 8.36
N LEU A 51 -1.96 -2.25 7.42
CA LEU A 51 -2.22 -0.83 7.13
C LEU A 51 -3.32 -0.37 8.09
N THR A 52 -2.97 0.40 9.11
CA THR A 52 -3.95 0.98 10.05
C THR A 52 -3.72 2.49 10.07
N GLY A 53 -4.62 3.25 9.45
CA GLY A 53 -4.59 4.72 9.44
C GLY A 53 -4.55 5.35 8.04
N ASP A 54 -4.68 6.67 8.01
CA ASP A 54 -4.63 7.52 6.80
C ASP A 54 -3.22 7.73 6.24
N GLU A 55 -2.19 7.26 6.95
CA GLU A 55 -0.79 7.40 6.56
C GLU A 55 -0.29 6.13 5.87
N ILE A 56 -0.03 6.22 4.57
CA ILE A 56 0.50 5.13 3.76
C ILE A 56 2.00 5.36 3.54
N ASP A 57 2.81 4.37 3.90
CA ASP A 57 4.25 4.38 3.66
C ASP A 57 4.54 4.39 2.15
N ASP A 58 5.59 5.11 1.72
CA ASP A 58 5.94 5.26 0.31
C ASP A 58 6.27 3.90 -0.34
N ALA A 59 6.80 2.95 0.44
CA ALA A 59 7.09 1.59 -0.03
C ALA A 59 5.81 0.76 -0.26
N ALA A 60 4.75 1.00 0.52
CA ALA A 60 3.47 0.33 0.39
C ALA A 60 2.53 1.02 -0.60
N TYR A 61 2.77 2.29 -0.90
CA TYR A 61 1.89 3.13 -1.73
C TYR A 61 1.71 2.60 -3.16
N LEU A 62 2.81 2.29 -3.86
CA LEU A 62 2.78 1.77 -5.23
C LEU A 62 2.06 0.40 -5.34
N PRO A 63 2.42 -0.61 -4.53
CA PRO A 63 1.74 -1.89 -4.58
C PRO A 63 0.27 -1.83 -4.12
N LEU A 64 -0.06 -1.01 -3.11
CA LEU A 64 -1.45 -0.84 -2.69
C LEU A 64 -2.30 -0.22 -3.81
N ALA A 65 -1.80 0.81 -4.49
CA ALA A 65 -2.51 1.42 -5.61
C ALA A 65 -2.81 0.41 -6.73
N ALA A 66 -1.89 -0.52 -7.02
CA ALA A 66 -2.11 -1.57 -8.02
C ALA A 66 -3.22 -2.55 -7.61
N ILE A 67 -3.27 -2.95 -6.34
CA ILE A 67 -4.27 -3.88 -5.81
C ILE A 67 -5.66 -3.23 -5.78
N VAL A 68 -5.74 -1.97 -5.36
CA VAL A 68 -7.01 -1.22 -5.40
C VAL A 68 -7.46 -0.99 -6.85
N THR A 69 -6.51 -0.76 -7.77
CA THR A 69 -6.81 -0.67 -9.22
C THR A 69 -7.44 -1.95 -9.74
N GLU A 70 -6.93 -3.13 -9.35
CA GLU A 70 -7.53 -4.42 -9.72
C GLU A 70 -8.97 -4.55 -9.20
N ALA A 71 -9.20 -4.26 -7.92
CA ALA A 71 -10.54 -4.32 -7.33
C ALA A 71 -11.52 -3.36 -8.01
N ALA A 72 -11.04 -2.18 -8.41
CA ALA A 72 -11.82 -1.19 -9.14
C ALA A 72 -12.07 -1.56 -10.62
N MET A 73 -11.37 -2.52 -11.21
CA MET A 73 -11.65 -2.91 -12.62
C MET A 73 -13.06 -3.46 -12.80
N VAL A 74 -13.58 -4.17 -11.79
CA VAL A 74 -14.91 -4.80 -11.82
C VAL A 74 -16.04 -3.77 -11.91
N PRO A 75 -16.14 -2.77 -10.99
CA PRO A 75 -17.17 -1.74 -11.10
C PRO A 75 -17.01 -0.87 -12.35
N PHE A 76 -15.79 -0.55 -12.77
CA PHE A 76 -15.53 0.25 -13.96
C PHE A 76 -15.64 -0.53 -15.29
N GLY A 77 -15.90 -1.84 -15.24
CA GLY A 77 -16.10 -2.68 -16.43
C GLY A 77 -14.89 -2.78 -17.36
N ILE A 78 -13.67 -2.66 -16.84
CA ILE A 78 -12.45 -2.76 -17.64
C ILE A 78 -12.18 -4.24 -17.94
N GLY A 79 -12.37 -4.64 -19.20
CA GLY A 79 -12.13 -6.01 -19.68
C GLY A 79 -11.04 -6.13 -20.75
N GLY A 80 -10.72 -7.37 -21.12
CA GLY A 80 -9.77 -7.69 -22.20
C GLY A 80 -8.31 -7.70 -21.75
N GLN A 81 -7.38 -7.38 -22.66
CA GLN A 81 -5.93 -7.47 -22.41
C GLN A 81 -5.46 -6.58 -21.24
N LYS A 82 -6.12 -5.42 -21.05
CA LYS A 82 -5.80 -4.52 -19.94
C LYS A 82 -6.11 -5.14 -18.58
N ALA A 83 -7.17 -5.96 -18.48
CA ALA A 83 -7.53 -6.64 -17.24
C ALA A 83 -6.46 -7.67 -16.87
N SER A 84 -6.03 -8.50 -17.82
CA SER A 84 -4.96 -9.49 -17.58
C SER A 84 -3.62 -8.84 -17.21
N ASP A 85 -3.30 -7.69 -17.80
CA ASP A 85 -2.05 -6.97 -17.49
C ASP A 85 -2.10 -6.37 -16.07
N LEU A 86 -3.26 -5.85 -15.66
CA LEU A 86 -3.49 -5.29 -14.32
C LEU A 86 -3.55 -6.38 -13.24
N GLU A 87 -4.17 -7.53 -13.52
CA GLU A 87 -4.16 -8.71 -12.63
C GLU A 87 -2.71 -9.18 -12.39
N ALA A 88 -1.91 -9.32 -13.45
CA ALA A 88 -0.50 -9.70 -13.33
C ALA A 88 0.31 -8.68 -12.51
N LEU A 89 -0.02 -7.39 -12.62
CA LEU A 89 0.60 -6.32 -11.86
C LEU A 89 0.18 -6.35 -10.39
N ALA A 90 -1.09 -6.67 -10.10
CA ALA A 90 -1.62 -6.82 -8.75
C ALA A 90 -0.98 -8.01 -8.02
N GLU A 91 -0.77 -9.15 -8.67
CA GLU A 91 -0.10 -10.31 -8.07
C GLU A 91 1.38 -10.03 -7.74
N LYS A 92 2.07 -9.31 -8.62
CA LYS A 92 3.42 -8.81 -8.33
C LYS A 92 3.41 -7.83 -7.15
N ALA A 93 2.46 -6.90 -7.13
CA ALA A 93 2.31 -5.93 -6.05
C ALA A 93 2.06 -6.60 -4.69
N LYS A 94 1.20 -7.63 -4.63
CA LYS A 94 0.97 -8.43 -3.40
C LYS A 94 2.26 -9.10 -2.93
N SER A 95 3.03 -9.67 -3.86
CA SER A 95 4.31 -10.33 -3.57
C SER A 95 5.36 -9.33 -3.05
N ASP A 96 5.47 -8.17 -3.68
CA ASP A 96 6.38 -7.11 -3.29
C ASP A 96 6.01 -6.50 -1.94
N LEU A 97 4.72 -6.28 -1.68
CA LEU A 97 4.22 -5.78 -0.40
C LEU A 97 4.49 -6.78 0.73
N LYS A 98 4.32 -8.08 0.47
CA LYS A 98 4.69 -9.14 1.41
C LYS A 98 6.18 -9.14 1.73
N LEU A 99 7.04 -8.96 0.73
CA LEU A 99 8.48 -8.87 0.93
C LEU A 99 8.86 -7.61 1.73
N ALA A 100 8.28 -6.47 1.38
CA ALA A 100 8.50 -5.20 2.08
C ALA A 100 8.08 -5.29 3.55
N TYR A 101 6.90 -5.85 3.84
CA TYR A 101 6.41 -6.01 5.20
C TYR A 101 7.21 -7.05 5.99
N ARG A 102 7.64 -8.15 5.35
CA ARG A 102 8.55 -9.12 5.98
C ARG A 102 9.88 -8.49 6.39
N VAL A 103 10.44 -7.60 5.56
CA VAL A 103 11.66 -6.86 5.90
C VAL A 103 11.40 -5.85 7.02
N TYR A 104 10.21 -5.24 7.05
CA TYR A 104 9.81 -4.29 8.08
C TYR A 104 9.64 -4.96 9.46
N ASP A 105 8.92 -6.09 9.51
CA ASP A 105 8.69 -6.87 10.73
C ASP A 105 9.98 -7.57 11.22
N ALA A 106 10.85 -7.97 10.29
CA ALA A 106 12.15 -8.55 10.63
C ALA A 106 13.17 -7.53 11.15
N ARG A 107 12.88 -6.21 11.12
CA ARG A 107 13.75 -5.22 11.76
C ARG A 107 13.60 -5.39 13.28
N PRO A 108 14.65 -5.83 14.00
CA PRO A 108 14.58 -5.90 15.46
C PRO A 108 14.19 -4.53 15.99
N PRO A 109 13.37 -4.42 17.06
CA PRO A 109 13.19 -3.12 17.72
C PRO A 109 14.59 -2.60 17.97
N MET A 110 14.89 -1.36 17.52
CA MET A 110 16.16 -0.71 17.81
C MET A 110 16.39 -0.95 19.29
N ARG A 111 17.32 -1.84 19.63
CA ARG A 111 17.80 -1.89 21.00
C ARG A 111 18.41 -0.51 21.16
N PRO A 112 17.94 0.33 22.10
CA PRO A 112 18.77 1.43 22.53
C PRO A 112 19.96 0.74 23.20
N ASP A 113 21.01 0.49 22.42
CA ASP A 113 22.25 0.00 22.96
C ASP A 113 22.62 0.96 24.09
N ARG A 114 22.74 0.41 25.30
CA ARG A 114 23.44 1.07 26.41
C ARG A 114 24.93 1.06 26.06
N PHE A 115 25.29 1.79 25.01
CA PHE A 115 26.64 1.87 24.47
C PHE A 115 27.62 2.58 25.42
N TRP A 116 27.11 3.22 26.49
CA TRP A 116 27.94 3.85 27.52
C TRP A 116 27.52 3.41 28.92
N GLY A 117 28.22 2.44 29.51
CA GLY A 117 28.10 2.21 30.94
C GLY A 117 28.46 0.81 31.42
N ARG A 118 29.75 0.45 31.37
CA ARG A 118 30.45 -0.26 32.46
C ARG A 118 31.89 -0.59 32.05
N ARG A 119 32.82 0.31 32.39
CA ARG A 119 34.17 -0.06 32.84
C ARG A 119 34.85 1.10 33.58
N CYS A 120 34.31 1.47 34.73
CA CYS A 120 35.11 2.16 35.75
C CYS A 120 34.80 1.46 37.07
N GLY A 121 35.81 0.82 37.65
CA GLY A 121 35.65 -0.07 38.79
C GLY A 121 36.67 -1.20 38.76
N ARG A 122 37.97 -0.87 38.68
CA ARG A 122 39.00 -1.76 39.19
C ARG A 122 39.38 -1.25 40.57
N ILE A 123 38.92 -2.00 41.56
CA ILE A 123 39.30 -1.96 42.97
C ILE A 123 40.66 -2.67 43.11
N CYS A 124 41.44 -2.19 44.09
CA CYS A 124 42.74 -2.67 44.60
C CYS A 124 43.99 -2.25 43.83
#